data_AF-A0A1G3RT97-F1
#
_entry.id   AF-A0A1G3RT97-F1
#
_cell.length_a   1.000
_cell.length_b   1.000
_cell.length_c   1.000
_cell.angle_alpha   90.00
_cell.angle_beta   90.00
_cell.angle_gamma   90.00
#
_symmetry.space_group_name_H-M   'P 1'
#
loop_
_entity.id
_entity.type
_entity.pdbx_description
1 polymer ?
#
loop_
_entity_poly.entity_id
_entity_poly.type
_entity_poly.pdbx_seq_one_letter_code
_entity_poly.pdbx_strand_id
1 'polypeptide(L)'
;MKKIILTASWFAIAVYCILTGVYGPAGLKVTAQASKTATAMLENIDNLEKLNAEYSLEWTALRSDANLTAVQGRSLGFIASDEVVVRLALPLMDEPPVFIGERVLYEPAFSLRELVIRVVSLYTWICFLLAGFARKMFSYRKRQGERPNRVLRPQREMRVQEASRT
;
A
#
# COMPACT_ATOMS: atom_id res chain seq x y z
N MET A 1 26.77 -26.12 -7.29
CA MET A 1 26.45 -25.33 -6.07
C MET A 1 26.56 -23.85 -6.38
N LYS A 2 27.69 -23.38 -6.94
CA LYS A 2 27.90 -22.00 -7.46
C LYS A 2 26.71 -21.44 -8.25
N LYS A 3 26.18 -22.20 -9.23
CA LYS A 3 25.04 -21.75 -10.06
C LYS A 3 23.76 -21.44 -9.27
N ILE A 4 23.44 -22.24 -8.25
CA ILE A 4 22.22 -22.08 -7.44
C ILE A 4 22.31 -20.81 -6.59
N ILE A 5 23.48 -20.58 -5.98
CA ILE A 5 23.74 -19.38 -5.18
C ILE A 5 23.65 -18.14 -6.07
N LEU A 6 24.24 -18.17 -7.27
CA LEU A 6 24.21 -17.04 -8.20
C LEU A 6 22.78 -16.70 -8.65
N THR A 7 21.96 -17.71 -8.98
CA THR A 7 20.56 -17.49 -9.36
C THR A 7 19.72 -16.97 -8.19
N ALA A 8 19.95 -17.46 -6.98
CA ALA A 8 19.23 -16.99 -5.79
C ALA A 8 19.58 -15.52 -5.48
N SER A 9 20.86 -15.15 -5.56
CA SER A 9 21.30 -13.77 -5.36
C SER A 9 20.71 -12.82 -6.41
N TRP A 10 20.70 -13.21 -7.68
CA TRP A 10 20.05 -12.39 -8.73
C TRP A 10 18.56 -12.20 -8.47
N PHE A 11 17.87 -13.25 -8.04
CA PHE A 11 16.44 -13.16 -7.73
C PHE A 11 16.17 -12.23 -6.55
N ALA A 12 16.99 -12.30 -5.50
CA ALA A 12 16.88 -11.43 -4.34
C ALA A 12 17.10 -9.96 -4.69
N ILE A 13 18.12 -9.67 -5.51
CA ILE A 13 18.40 -8.32 -6.01
C ILE A 13 17.23 -7.80 -6.85
N ALA A 14 16.70 -8.63 -7.76
CA ALA A 14 15.56 -8.24 -8.58
C ALA A 14 14.33 -7.91 -7.74
N VAL A 15 14.01 -8.75 -6.75
CA VAL A 15 12.89 -8.53 -5.82
C VAL A 15 13.10 -7.25 -5.01
N TYR A 16 14.32 -7.00 -4.51
CA TYR A 16 14.66 -5.76 -3.81
C TYR A 16 14.43 -4.54 -4.71
N CYS A 17 14.96 -4.53 -5.93
CA CYS A 17 14.78 -3.40 -6.85
C CYS A 17 13.31 -3.10 -7.16
N ILE A 18 12.49 -4.15 -7.35
CA ILE A 18 11.05 -3.99 -7.61
C ILE A 18 10.34 -3.42 -6.37
N LEU A 19 10.61 -3.98 -5.18
CA LEU A 19 10.00 -3.51 -3.94
C LEU A 19 10.38 -2.07 -3.63
N THR A 20 11.65 -1.71 -3.75
CA THR A 20 12.14 -0.34 -3.54
C THR A 20 11.55 0.62 -4.56
N GLY A 21 11.48 0.23 -5.84
CA GLY A 21 10.91 1.09 -6.89
C GLY A 21 9.41 1.32 -6.78
N VAL A 22 8.64 0.36 -6.27
CA VAL A 22 7.17 0.48 -6.17
C VAL A 22 6.72 0.99 -4.81
N TYR A 23 7.31 0.46 -3.73
CA TYR A 23 6.85 0.65 -2.34
C TYR A 23 7.87 1.37 -1.45
N GLY A 24 9.05 1.68 -1.96
CA GLY A 24 10.04 2.48 -1.24
C GLY A 24 9.57 3.93 -1.02
N PRO A 25 10.31 4.71 -0.23
CA PRO A 25 9.98 6.10 0.08
C PRO A 25 9.94 7.01 -1.17
N ALA A 26 10.75 6.70 -2.17
CA ALA A 26 10.74 7.36 -3.49
C ALA A 26 9.99 6.54 -4.56
N GLY A 27 9.18 5.55 -4.14
CA GLY A 27 8.53 4.62 -5.03
C GLY A 27 7.30 5.24 -5.72
N LEU A 28 6.92 4.62 -6.85
CA LEU A 28 5.81 5.09 -7.70
C LEU A 28 4.48 5.26 -6.95
N LYS A 29 4.16 4.38 -5.98
CA LYS A 29 2.90 4.48 -5.23
C LYS A 29 2.89 5.66 -4.28
N VAL A 30 4.01 5.92 -3.61
CA VAL A 30 4.14 7.03 -2.65
C VAL A 30 4.09 8.35 -3.40
N THR A 31 4.79 8.48 -4.54
CA THR A 31 4.77 9.70 -5.34
C THR A 31 3.40 9.96 -5.98
N ALA A 32 2.72 8.93 -6.47
CA ALA A 32 1.35 9.06 -6.98
C ALA A 32 0.37 9.50 -5.88
N GLN A 33 0.50 8.94 -4.66
CA GLN A 33 -0.35 9.34 -3.53
C GLN A 33 -0.03 10.76 -3.05
N ALA A 34 1.25 11.14 -3.01
CA ALA A 34 1.67 12.51 -2.68
C ALA A 34 1.11 13.51 -3.69
N SER A 35 1.16 13.20 -4.99
CA SER A 35 0.56 14.02 -6.05
C SER A 35 -0.94 14.19 -5.87
N LYS A 36 -1.69 13.10 -5.64
CA LYS A 36 -3.13 13.16 -5.35
C LYS A 36 -3.47 13.99 -4.11
N THR A 37 -2.63 13.90 -3.08
CA THR A 37 -2.81 14.66 -1.85
C THR A 37 -2.55 16.15 -2.11
N ALA A 38 -1.51 16.48 -2.87
CA ALA A 38 -1.21 17.85 -3.25
C ALA A 38 -2.35 18.47 -4.09
N THR A 39 -2.91 17.74 -5.04
CA THR A 39 -4.07 18.22 -5.82
C THR A 39 -5.29 18.47 -4.94
N ALA A 40 -5.59 17.57 -4.01
CA ALA A 40 -6.72 17.75 -3.09
C ALA A 40 -6.50 18.94 -2.14
N MET A 41 -5.27 19.15 -1.66
CA MET A 41 -4.93 20.32 -0.85
C MET A 41 -5.10 21.63 -1.63
N LEU A 42 -4.70 21.66 -2.90
CA LEU A 42 -4.89 22.84 -3.75
C LEU A 42 -6.37 23.16 -3.96
N GLU A 43 -7.20 22.15 -4.22
CA GLU A 43 -8.65 22.30 -4.35
C GLU A 43 -9.30 22.82 -3.05
N ASN A 44 -8.87 22.28 -1.90
CA ASN A 44 -9.34 22.77 -0.61
C ASN A 44 -8.94 24.21 -0.33
N ILE A 45 -7.72 24.62 -0.72
CA ILE A 45 -7.28 26.02 -0.59
C ILE A 45 -8.16 26.94 -1.43
N ASP A 46 -8.44 26.57 -2.68
CA ASP A 46 -9.32 27.35 -3.57
C ASP A 46 -10.75 27.47 -3.00
N ASN A 47 -11.29 26.39 -2.44
CA ASN A 47 -12.59 26.41 -1.79
C ASN A 47 -12.60 27.30 -0.53
N LEU A 48 -11.56 27.23 0.30
CA LEU A 48 -11.42 28.09 1.47
C LEU A 48 -11.26 29.56 1.08
N GLU A 49 -10.56 29.86 0.00
CA GLU A 49 -10.42 31.22 -0.51
C GLU A 49 -11.76 31.80 -0.96
N LYS A 50 -12.58 31.02 -1.69
CA LYS A 50 -13.93 31.41 -2.09
C LYS A 50 -14.84 31.68 -0.89
N LEU A 51 -14.87 30.76 0.08
CA LEU A 51 -15.65 30.92 1.31
C LEU A 51 -15.19 32.15 2.10
N ASN A 52 -13.89 32.37 2.21
CA ASN A 52 -13.36 33.53 2.90
C ASN A 52 -13.72 34.84 2.18
N ALA A 53 -13.72 34.86 0.85
CA ALA A 53 -14.16 36.01 0.07
C ALA A 53 -15.66 36.29 0.28
N GLU A 54 -16.50 35.26 0.28
CA GLU A 54 -17.93 35.36 0.55
C GLU A 54 -18.20 35.92 1.96
N TYR A 55 -17.58 35.33 2.99
CA TYR A 55 -17.72 35.82 4.36
C TYR A 55 -17.15 37.22 4.56
N SER A 56 -16.08 37.59 3.85
CA SER A 56 -15.53 38.95 3.90
C SER A 56 -16.49 39.97 3.32
N LEU A 57 -17.20 39.62 2.24
CA LEU A 57 -18.25 40.46 1.66
C LEU A 57 -19.45 40.57 2.61
N GLU A 58 -19.92 39.46 3.16
CA GLU A 58 -21.04 39.45 4.13
C GLU A 58 -20.70 40.29 5.36
N TRP A 59 -19.49 40.11 5.91
CA TRP A 59 -19.00 40.90 7.04
C TRP A 59 -18.94 42.40 6.73
N THR A 60 -18.48 42.76 5.52
CA THR A 60 -18.42 44.16 5.09
C THR A 60 -19.83 44.75 4.94
N ALA A 61 -20.76 43.98 4.37
CA ALA A 61 -22.16 44.38 4.23
C ALA A 61 -22.80 44.63 5.60
N LEU A 62 -22.65 43.69 6.54
CA LEU A 62 -23.12 43.83 7.92
C LEU A 62 -22.55 45.07 8.60
N ARG A 63 -21.25 45.31 8.45
CA ARG A 63 -20.60 46.48 9.04
C ARG A 63 -21.10 47.81 8.47
N SER A 64 -21.50 47.83 7.20
CA SER A 64 -21.97 49.03 6.52
C SER A 64 -23.46 49.35 6.76
N ASP A 65 -24.27 48.34 7.11
CA ASP A 65 -25.71 48.50 7.29
C ASP A 65 -26.17 48.01 8.68
N ALA A 66 -26.54 48.96 9.53
CA ALA A 66 -27.03 48.69 10.88
C ALA A 66 -28.34 47.87 10.88
N ASN A 67 -29.17 47.98 9.83
CA ASN A 67 -30.41 47.21 9.74
C ASN A 67 -30.11 45.73 9.46
N LEU A 68 -29.15 45.43 8.58
CA LEU A 68 -28.70 44.06 8.33
C LEU A 68 -28.08 43.44 9.59
N THR A 69 -27.28 44.21 10.33
CA THR A 69 -26.73 43.77 11.62
C THR A 69 -27.83 43.46 12.63
N ALA A 70 -28.87 44.30 12.73
CA ALA A 70 -29.99 44.04 13.62
C ALA A 70 -30.77 42.77 13.23
N VAL A 71 -30.96 42.51 11.93
CA VAL A 71 -31.64 41.30 11.44
C VAL A 71 -30.82 40.03 11.75
N GLN A 72 -29.51 40.03 11.50
CA GLN A 72 -28.60 38.92 11.87
C GLN A 72 -28.49 38.76 13.40
N GLY A 73 -28.48 39.86 14.15
CA GLY A 73 -28.54 39.80 15.62
C GLY A 73 -29.79 39.08 16.11
N ARG A 74 -30.95 39.36 15.52
CA ARG A 74 -32.23 38.71 15.85
C ARG A 74 -32.25 37.22 15.49
N SER A 75 -31.64 36.80 14.38
CA SER A 75 -31.53 35.37 14.04
C SER A 75 -30.63 34.61 15.02
N LEU A 76 -29.64 35.29 15.61
CA LEU A 76 -28.80 34.77 16.69
C LEU A 76 -29.45 34.85 18.08
N GLY A 77 -30.66 35.42 18.19
CA GLY A 77 -31.40 35.55 19.45
C GLY A 77 -31.08 36.81 20.26
N PHE A 78 -30.32 37.76 19.71
CA PHE A 78 -30.14 39.08 20.31
C PHE A 78 -31.32 39.99 19.97
N ILE A 79 -31.84 40.67 21.00
CA ILE A 79 -33.03 41.53 20.91
C ILE A 79 -32.66 42.88 21.53
N ALA A 80 -33.06 43.98 20.90
CA ALA A 80 -32.85 45.31 21.47
C ALA A 80 -33.79 45.54 22.67
N SER A 81 -33.37 46.39 23.62
CA SER A 81 -34.08 46.62 24.89
C SER A 81 -35.52 47.15 24.73
N ASP A 82 -35.85 47.71 23.57
CA ASP A 82 -37.15 48.29 23.21
C ASP A 82 -37.97 47.42 22.23
N GLU A 83 -37.50 46.22 21.88
CA GLU A 83 -38.19 45.32 20.96
C GLU A 83 -39.08 44.29 21.67
N VAL A 84 -40.30 44.11 21.17
CA VAL A 84 -41.25 43.08 21.63
C VAL A 84 -41.20 41.90 20.66
N VAL A 85 -40.78 40.73 21.15
CA VAL A 85 -40.63 39.52 20.31
C VAL A 85 -41.70 38.49 20.66
N VAL A 86 -42.40 38.00 19.63
CA VAL A 86 -43.39 36.92 19.76
C VAL A 86 -42.72 35.60 19.38
N ARG A 87 -42.55 34.70 20.36
CA ARG A 87 -42.00 33.37 20.11
C ARG A 87 -43.08 32.48 19.49
N LEU A 88 -43.00 32.26 18.18
CA LEU A 88 -43.82 31.26 17.50
C LEU A 88 -43.24 29.87 17.81
N ALA A 89 -44.05 28.99 18.41
CA ALA A 89 -43.68 27.60 18.65
C ALA A 89 -43.74 26.83 17.32
N LEU A 90 -42.69 26.99 16.50
CA LEU A 90 -42.48 26.18 15.32
C LEU A 90 -41.79 24.86 15.74
N PRO A 91 -42.10 23.72 15.09
CA PRO A 91 -41.36 22.49 15.32
C PRO A 91 -39.88 22.73 15.02
N LEU A 92 -38.99 22.37 15.95
CA LEU A 92 -37.55 22.44 15.74
C LEU A 92 -37.22 21.67 14.46
N MET A 93 -36.66 22.35 13.47
CA MET A 93 -35.92 21.66 12.42
C MET A 93 -34.57 21.29 13.00
N ASP A 94 -34.38 19.99 13.25
CA ASP A 94 -33.12 19.38 13.67
C ASP A 94 -32.12 19.35 12.50
N GLU A 95 -31.85 20.49 11.86
CA GLU A 95 -30.70 20.56 10.97
C GLU A 95 -29.45 20.80 11.82
N PRO A 96 -28.53 19.82 11.90
CA PRO A 96 -27.29 20.01 12.63
C PRO A 96 -26.52 21.17 11.98
N PRO A 97 -25.94 22.07 12.78
CA PRO A 97 -25.13 23.16 12.23
C PRO A 97 -24.00 22.57 11.38
N VAL A 98 -23.80 23.15 10.19
CA VAL A 98 -22.67 22.82 9.32
C VAL A 98 -21.39 23.11 10.09
N PHE A 99 -20.68 22.07 10.52
CA PHE A 99 -19.47 22.20 11.34
C PHE A 99 -18.32 22.80 10.52
N ILE A 100 -18.20 24.12 10.57
CA ILE A 100 -17.00 24.84 10.13
C ILE A 100 -15.88 24.48 11.10
N GLY A 101 -14.79 23.90 10.59
CA GLY A 101 -13.64 23.48 11.41
C GLY A 101 -13.47 21.97 11.58
N GLU A 102 -14.12 21.14 10.77
CA GLU A 102 -13.86 19.71 10.75
C GLU A 102 -12.37 19.45 10.45
N ARG A 103 -11.75 18.65 11.32
CA ARG A 103 -10.32 18.35 11.25
C ARG A 103 -10.04 17.51 10.00
N VAL A 104 -9.25 18.05 9.08
CA VAL A 104 -8.67 17.26 7.98
C VAL A 104 -7.75 16.21 8.58
N LEU A 105 -8.17 14.94 8.53
CA LEU A 105 -7.34 13.81 8.92
C LEU A 105 -6.32 13.54 7.82
N TYR A 106 -5.06 13.93 8.06
CA TYR A 106 -3.95 13.55 7.20
C TYR A 106 -3.59 12.09 7.44
N GLU A 107 -3.91 11.21 6.50
CA GLU A 107 -3.43 9.83 6.50
C GLU A 107 -2.05 9.77 5.82
N PRO A 108 -0.98 9.43 6.56
CA PRO A 108 0.35 9.32 5.97
C PRO A 108 0.36 8.20 4.92
N ALA A 109 0.96 8.48 3.76
CA ALA A 109 1.07 7.50 2.68
C ALA A 109 1.78 6.22 3.16
N PHE A 110 1.24 5.07 2.78
CA PHE A 110 1.82 3.78 3.12
C PHE A 110 3.16 3.62 2.38
N SER A 111 4.26 3.85 3.09
CA SER A 111 5.62 3.57 2.61
C SER A 111 6.21 2.41 3.40
N LEU A 112 6.77 1.43 2.69
CA LEU A 112 7.52 0.37 3.36
C LEU A 112 8.85 0.96 3.81
N ARG A 113 9.15 0.81 5.10
CA ARG A 113 10.48 1.13 5.61
C ARG A 113 11.51 0.27 4.89
N GLU A 114 12.65 0.89 4.57
CA GLU A 114 13.80 0.24 3.94
C GLU A 114 14.19 -1.07 4.64
N LEU A 115 14.10 -1.11 5.98
CA LEU A 115 14.37 -2.30 6.78
C LEU A 115 13.44 -3.47 6.42
N VAL A 116 12.15 -3.21 6.20
CA VAL A 116 11.17 -4.25 5.82
C VAL A 116 11.49 -4.80 4.44
N ILE A 117 11.84 -3.93 3.48
CA ILE A 117 12.21 -4.33 2.12
C ILE A 117 13.43 -5.24 2.13
N ARG A 118 14.46 -4.88 2.91
CA ARG A 118 15.67 -5.70 3.09
C ARG A 118 15.34 -7.07 3.69
N VAL A 119 14.53 -7.11 4.74
CA VAL A 119 14.11 -8.36 5.40
C VAL A 119 13.37 -9.26 4.42
N VAL A 120 12.41 -8.72 3.64
CA VAL A 120 11.68 -9.48 2.63
C VAL A 120 12.63 -10.01 1.55
N SER A 121 13.57 -9.21 1.05
CA SER A 121 14.56 -9.68 0.05
C SER A 121 15.49 -10.78 0.59
N LEU A 122 15.80 -10.75 1.89
CA LEU A 122 16.63 -11.76 2.52
C LEU A 122 15.87 -13.07 2.69
N TYR A 123 14.58 -13.00 3.08
CA TYR A 123 13.72 -14.17 3.13
C TYR A 123 13.53 -14.82 1.75
N THR A 124 13.34 -14.03 0.69
CA THR A 124 13.23 -14.60 -0.67
C THR A 124 14.51 -15.28 -1.12
N TRP A 125 15.68 -14.72 -0.77
CA TRP A 125 16.98 -15.36 -1.01
C TRP A 125 17.10 -16.72 -0.32
N ILE A 126 16.77 -16.79 0.98
CA ILE A 126 16.82 -18.04 1.76
C ILE A 126 15.87 -19.08 1.18
N CYS A 127 14.63 -18.69 0.85
CA CYS A 127 13.64 -19.59 0.26
C CYS A 127 14.11 -20.18 -1.07
N PHE A 128 14.70 -19.35 -1.96
CA PHE A 128 15.24 -19.82 -3.23
C PHE A 128 16.44 -20.75 -3.07
N LEU A 129 17.31 -20.48 -2.08
CA LEU A 129 18.41 -21.38 -1.76
C LEU A 129 17.91 -22.73 -1.27
N LEU A 130 17.00 -22.77 -0.30
CA LEU A 130 16.42 -24.00 0.24
C LEU A 130 15.71 -24.81 -0.85
N ALA A 131 14.91 -24.15 -1.69
CA ALA A 131 14.26 -24.80 -2.83
C ALA A 131 15.27 -25.38 -3.82
N GLY A 132 16.33 -24.64 -4.13
CA GLY A 132 17.42 -25.10 -5.01
C GLY A 132 18.17 -26.31 -4.44
N PHE A 133 18.43 -26.32 -3.13
CA PHE A 133 19.06 -27.44 -2.43
C PHE A 133 18.15 -28.67 -2.37
N ALA A 134 16.87 -28.51 -2.02
CA ALA A 134 15.90 -29.58 -2.01
C ALA A 134 15.80 -30.23 -3.40
N ARG A 135 15.66 -29.44 -4.47
CA ARG A 135 15.56 -29.94 -5.84
C ARG A 135 16.81 -30.72 -6.27
N LYS A 136 18.00 -30.29 -5.83
CA LYS A 136 19.25 -31.02 -6.05
C LYS A 136 19.27 -32.33 -5.24
N MET A 137 18.90 -32.33 -3.98
CA MET A 137 18.88 -33.54 -3.15
C MET A 137 17.91 -34.60 -3.71
N PHE A 138 16.71 -34.20 -4.13
CA PHE A 138 15.75 -35.10 -4.78
C PHE A 138 16.25 -35.64 -6.13
N SER A 139 16.94 -34.83 -6.93
CA SER A 139 17.48 -35.30 -8.23
C SER A 139 18.64 -36.28 -8.08
N TYR A 140 19.46 -36.15 -7.03
CA TYR A 140 20.48 -37.15 -6.69
C TYR A 140 19.85 -38.48 -6.27
N ARG A 141 18.77 -38.43 -5.48
CA ARG A 141 18.04 -39.63 -5.03
C ARG A 141 17.42 -40.38 -6.22
N LYS A 142 16.85 -39.66 -7.19
CA LYS A 142 16.28 -40.25 -8.41
C LYS A 142 17.34 -40.95 -9.28
N ARG A 143 18.53 -40.36 -9.43
CA ARG A 143 19.63 -40.95 -10.22
C ARG A 143 20.26 -42.19 -9.60
N GLN A 144 20.18 -42.35 -8.27
CA GLN A 144 20.68 -43.57 -7.60
C GLN A 144 19.71 -44.74 -7.68
N GLY A 145 18.40 -44.48 -7.76
CA GLY A 145 17.39 -45.52 -8.03
C GLY A 145 17.40 -46.04 -9.47
N GLU A 146 18.07 -45.33 -10.38
CA GLU A 146 18.09 -45.60 -11.82
C GLU A 146 19.48 -46.08 -12.30
N ARG A 147 20.27 -46.72 -11.42
CA ARG A 147 21.39 -47.55 -11.90
C ARG A 147 20.81 -48.88 -12.37
N PRO A 148 20.74 -49.15 -13.70
CA PRO A 148 20.27 -50.44 -14.17
C PRO A 148 21.23 -51.49 -13.62
N ASN A 149 20.64 -52.53 -13.06
CA ASN A 149 21.27 -53.76 -12.64
C ASN A 149 22.09 -54.30 -13.83
N ARG A 150 23.35 -53.87 -13.95
CA ARG A 150 24.32 -54.44 -14.90
C ARG A 150 24.74 -55.76 -14.29
N VAL A 151 23.80 -56.71 -14.30
CA VAL A 151 24.00 -58.10 -13.91
C VAL A 151 25.20 -58.58 -14.69
N LEU A 152 26.26 -58.87 -13.95
CA LEU A 152 27.43 -59.59 -14.40
C LEU A 152 26.95 -60.80 -15.21
N ARG A 153 27.11 -60.79 -16.54
CA ARG A 153 26.99 -62.03 -17.31
C ARG A 153 28.12 -62.94 -16.82
N PRO A 154 27.82 -64.10 -16.22
CA PRO A 154 28.85 -65.03 -15.82
C PRO A 154 29.48 -65.59 -17.10
N GLN A 155 30.81 -65.54 -17.12
CA GLN A 155 31.69 -66.06 -18.15
C GLN A 155 31.64 -67.61 -18.14
N ARG A 156 30.49 -68.20 -18.48
CA ARG A 156 30.22 -69.64 -18.32
C ARG A 156 29.63 -70.28 -19.58
N GLU A 157 30.24 -70.02 -20.73
CA GLU A 157 29.92 -70.78 -21.96
C GLU A 157 31.14 -71.35 -22.70
N MET A 158 32.38 -71.08 -22.27
CA MET A 158 33.57 -71.62 -22.98
C MET A 158 34.01 -73.04 -22.59
N ARG A 159 33.36 -73.73 -21.64
CA ARG A 159 33.81 -75.06 -21.19
C ARG A 159 32.92 -76.25 -21.56
N VAL A 160 31.87 -76.06 -22.36
CA VAL A 160 30.95 -77.18 -22.70
C VAL A 160 31.18 -77.72 -24.13
N GLN A 161 31.93 -77.04 -25.00
CA GLN A 161 32.17 -77.54 -26.36
C GLN A 161 33.34 -78.52 -26.51
N GLU A 162 34.22 -78.69 -25.50
CA GLU A 162 35.31 -79.66 -25.59
C GLU A 162 34.94 -81.09 -25.14
N ALA A 163 33.77 -81.29 -24.52
CA ALA A 163 33.34 -82.61 -24.05
C ALA A 163 32.50 -83.42 -25.08
N SER A 164 32.28 -82.90 -26.29
CA SER A 164 31.47 -83.55 -27.34
C SER A 164 32.31 -84.16 -28.48
N ARG A 165 33.64 -84.20 -28.35
CA ARG A 165 34.55 -84.81 -29.34
C ARG A 165 35.38 -85.94 -28.71
N THR A 166 34.71 -87.00 -28.28
CA THR A 166 35.31 -88.33 -28.07
C THR A 166 34.26 -89.38 -28.38
#